data_AF-A0A843GV70-F1
#
_entry.id   AF-A0A843GV70-F1
#
_cell.length_a   1.000
_cell.length_b   1.000
_cell.length_c   1.000
_cell.angle_alpha   90.00
_cell.angle_beta   90.00
_cell.angle_gamma   90.00
#
_symmetry.space_group_name_H-M   'P 1'
#
loop_
_entity.id
_entity.type
_entity.pdbx_description
1 polymer ?
#
loop_
_entity_poly.entity_id
_entity_poly.type
_entity_poly.pdbx_seq_one_letter_code
_entity_poly.pdbx_strand_id
1 'polypeptide(L)'
;MSEYRREKVLRVPIKKYIPDIDYDEFELKHKDIMGYKPGYFDIMCTSGGNIYLDFILEVDEDHEGWWGKTRHLFPNECIKYYDTFRLIIPNIKMRDVHLVEYCWWTATEPEDYYSLKEDDFWKEIPDVSELK
;
A
#
# COMPACT_ATOMS: atom_id res chain seq x y z
N MET A 1 5.24 17.17 18.98
CA MET A 1 3.86 16.76 19.25
C MET A 1 3.66 15.44 18.55
N SER A 2 2.88 14.55 19.15
CA SER A 2 2.63 13.20 18.65
C SER A 2 1.55 13.28 17.58
N GLU A 3 1.93 13.24 16.30
CA GLU A 3 0.98 13.29 15.19
C GLU A 3 0.66 11.84 14.78
N TYR A 4 -0.61 11.47 14.94
CA TYR A 4 -1.15 10.29 14.30
C TYR A 4 -1.33 10.58 12.81
N ARG A 5 -0.94 9.61 11.98
CA ARG A 5 -0.96 9.76 10.53
C ARG A 5 -1.82 8.67 9.94
N ARG A 6 -2.81 9.06 9.15
CA ARG A 6 -3.60 8.14 8.33
C ARG A 6 -3.01 8.09 6.94
N GLU A 7 -2.80 6.88 6.45
CA GLU A 7 -2.34 6.64 5.09
C GLU A 7 -3.26 5.67 4.39
N LYS A 8 -3.47 5.93 3.10
CA LYS A 8 -4.13 5.02 2.18
C LYS A 8 -3.18 4.76 1.04
N VAL A 9 -2.84 3.49 0.85
CA VAL A 9 -1.77 3.06 -0.04
C VAL A 9 -2.19 1.85 -0.86
N LEU A 10 -1.52 1.65 -1.99
CA LEU A 10 -1.50 0.36 -2.67
C LEU A 10 -0.23 -0.38 -2.23
N ARG A 11 -0.40 -1.47 -1.49
CA ARG A 11 0.68 -2.19 -0.82
C ARG A 11 1.00 -3.50 -1.54
N VAL A 12 2.29 -3.79 -1.73
CA VAL A 12 2.77 -5.10 -2.24
C VAL A 12 3.96 -5.61 -1.43
N PRO A 13 4.04 -6.91 -1.10
CA PRO A 13 5.17 -7.49 -0.39
C PRO A 13 6.39 -7.55 -1.30
N ILE A 14 7.29 -6.57 -1.19
CA ILE A 14 8.37 -6.36 -2.16
C ILE A 14 9.35 -7.54 -2.19
N LYS A 15 9.62 -8.19 -1.04
CA LYS A 15 10.50 -9.37 -0.95
C LYS A 15 10.01 -10.58 -1.75
N LYS A 16 8.72 -10.62 -2.12
CA LYS A 16 8.18 -11.65 -3.04
C LYS A 16 8.76 -11.52 -4.45
N TYR A 17 9.15 -10.30 -4.82
CA TYR A 17 9.61 -9.94 -6.16
C TYR A 17 11.10 -9.63 -6.21
N ILE A 18 11.64 -9.07 -5.12
CA ILE A 18 13.04 -8.71 -4.97
C ILE A 18 13.50 -9.23 -3.59
N PRO A 19 13.85 -10.53 -3.47
CA PRO A 19 14.12 -11.18 -2.18
C PRO A 19 15.29 -10.55 -1.42
N ASP A 20 16.36 -10.22 -2.13
CA ASP A 20 17.63 -9.69 -1.59
C ASP A 20 17.73 -8.16 -1.79
N ILE A 21 16.60 -7.46 -1.65
CA ILE A 21 16.55 -6.00 -1.80
C ILE A 21 17.45 -5.30 -0.76
N ASP A 22 18.34 -4.44 -1.25
CA ASP A 22 19.00 -3.40 -0.47
C ASP A 22 18.19 -2.11 -0.60
N TYR A 23 17.67 -1.57 0.51
CA TYR A 23 16.72 -0.46 0.47
C TYR A 23 17.38 0.84 0.06
N ASP A 24 18.61 1.10 0.51
CA ASP A 24 19.32 2.35 0.22
C ASP A 24 19.68 2.40 -1.28
N GLU A 25 20.19 1.29 -1.82
CA GLU A 25 20.47 1.19 -3.26
C GLU A 25 19.19 1.25 -4.09
N PHE A 26 18.11 0.62 -3.62
CA PHE A 26 16.82 0.62 -4.31
C PHE A 26 16.20 2.03 -4.36
N GLU A 27 16.17 2.73 -3.23
CA GLU A 27 15.69 4.12 -3.16
C GLU A 27 16.53 5.03 -4.04
N LEU A 28 17.86 4.90 -4.01
CA LEU A 28 18.75 5.70 -4.84
C LEU A 28 18.50 5.47 -6.34
N LYS A 29 18.29 4.21 -6.73
CA LYS A 29 17.99 3.82 -8.11
C LYS A 29 16.62 4.33 -8.58
N HIS A 30 15.65 4.41 -7.68
CA HIS A 30 14.26 4.80 -7.97
C HIS A 30 13.89 6.20 -7.43
N LYS A 31 14.89 7.04 -7.11
CA LYS A 31 14.72 8.33 -6.41
C LYS A 31 13.70 9.30 -7.02
N ASP A 32 13.44 9.20 -8.32
CA ASP A 32 12.51 10.11 -9.02
C ASP A 32 11.04 9.77 -8.76
N ILE A 33 10.77 8.54 -8.31
CA ILE A 33 9.42 8.02 -8.01
C ILE A 33 9.27 7.59 -6.56
N MET A 34 10.35 7.58 -5.78
CA MET A 34 10.33 7.36 -4.34
C MET A 34 10.08 8.67 -3.59
N GLY A 35 9.33 8.61 -2.49
CA GLY A 35 9.11 9.73 -1.60
C GLY A 35 7.78 9.64 -0.84
N TYR A 36 7.75 10.33 0.29
CA TYR A 36 6.59 10.36 1.18
C TYR A 36 5.56 11.43 0.77
N LYS A 37 4.81 11.16 -0.32
CA LYS A 37 3.67 11.99 -0.76
C LYS A 37 2.76 11.24 -1.74
N PRO A 38 1.48 11.65 -1.89
CA PRO A 38 0.59 11.07 -2.88
C PRO A 38 1.19 11.02 -4.30
N GLY A 39 1.05 9.87 -4.95
CA GLY A 39 1.56 9.60 -6.30
C GLY A 39 3.01 9.08 -6.35
N TYR A 40 3.63 8.85 -5.19
CA TYR A 40 4.99 8.32 -5.06
C TYR A 40 4.99 6.97 -4.36
N PHE A 41 6.10 6.27 -4.48
CA PHE A 41 6.37 5.04 -3.77
C PHE A 41 7.15 5.29 -2.48
N ASP A 42 6.91 4.44 -1.49
CA ASP A 42 7.68 4.42 -0.25
C ASP A 42 7.93 2.98 0.20
N ILE A 43 8.99 2.77 0.96
CA ILE A 43 9.27 1.49 1.60
C ILE A 43 8.70 1.52 3.02
N MET A 44 7.76 0.63 3.27
CA MET A 44 7.14 0.50 4.58
C MET A 44 7.63 -0.75 5.29
N CYS A 45 8.15 -0.57 6.50
CA CYS A 45 8.43 -1.64 7.45
C CYS A 45 7.33 -1.68 8.50
N THR A 46 6.80 -2.87 8.76
CA THR A 46 5.73 -3.10 9.73
C THR A 46 6.32 -3.74 10.99
N SER A 47 5.61 -3.65 12.12
CA SER A 47 6.05 -4.18 13.42
C SER A 47 6.38 -5.68 13.45
N GLY A 48 5.89 -6.44 12.47
CA GLY A 48 6.23 -7.85 12.26
C GLY A 48 7.51 -8.10 11.45
N GLY A 49 8.23 -7.05 11.05
CA GLY A 49 9.41 -7.13 10.18
C GLY A 49 9.09 -7.41 8.70
N ASN A 50 7.81 -7.36 8.31
CA ASN A 50 7.41 -7.45 6.90
C ASN A 50 7.67 -6.11 6.22
N ILE A 51 8.11 -6.21 4.97
CA ILE A 51 8.54 -5.06 4.18
C ILE A 51 7.74 -5.00 2.90
N TYR A 52 7.23 -3.81 2.67
CA TYR A 52 6.28 -3.50 1.62
C TYR A 52 6.77 -2.35 0.76
N LEU A 53 6.34 -2.38 -0.49
CA LEU A 53 6.38 -1.23 -1.37
C LEU A 53 4.97 -0.65 -1.41
N ASP A 54 4.84 0.58 -0.94
CA ASP A 54 3.57 1.29 -0.87
C ASP A 54 3.54 2.36 -1.94
N PHE A 55 2.51 2.37 -2.77
CA PHE A 55 2.18 3.51 -3.60
C PHE A 55 1.17 4.38 -2.86
N ILE A 56 1.59 5.58 -2.47
CA ILE A 56 0.82 6.46 -1.60
C ILE A 56 -0.33 7.09 -2.40
N LEU A 57 -1.56 6.90 -1.95
CA LEU A 57 -2.75 7.52 -2.53
C LEU A 57 -3.15 8.77 -1.76
N GLU A 58 -3.18 8.68 -0.43
CA GLU A 58 -3.62 9.76 0.47
C GLU A 58 -2.79 9.70 1.76
N VAL A 59 -2.43 10.87 2.29
CA VAL A 59 -1.77 11.06 3.60
C VAL A 59 -2.54 12.15 4.34
N ASP A 60 -2.87 11.92 5.60
CA ASP A 60 -3.53 12.88 6.48
C ASP A 60 -2.87 12.87 7.87
N GLU A 61 -2.49 14.04 8.38
CA GLU A 61 -1.66 14.21 9.57
C GLU A 61 -2.46 14.57 10.84
N ASP A 62 -3.79 14.67 10.77
CA ASP A 62 -4.65 15.11 11.90
C ASP A 62 -5.76 14.08 12.26
N HIS A 63 -5.44 12.79 12.25
CA HIS A 63 -6.44 11.73 12.43
C HIS A 63 -6.16 10.81 13.61
N GLU A 64 -7.12 10.68 14.53
CA GLU A 64 -7.11 9.68 15.61
C GLU A 64 -8.22 8.63 15.37
N GLY A 65 -7.93 7.34 15.61
CA GLY A 65 -8.95 6.29 15.55
C GLY A 65 -8.40 4.89 15.32
N TRP A 66 -9.30 3.89 15.35
CA TRP A 66 -8.98 2.52 14.94
C TRP A 66 -9.09 2.42 13.43
N TRP A 67 -7.96 2.25 12.77
CA TRP A 67 -7.85 2.16 11.32
C TRP A 67 -7.06 0.91 10.96
N GLY A 68 -7.45 0.25 9.87
CA GLY A 68 -6.89 -1.05 9.51
C GLY A 68 -7.77 -1.76 8.51
N LYS A 69 -7.99 -1.13 7.36
CA LYS A 69 -8.79 -1.69 6.27
C LYS A 69 -7.86 -2.21 5.19
N THR A 70 -8.18 -3.37 4.65
CA THR A 70 -7.41 -3.95 3.56
C THR A 70 -8.33 -4.66 2.61
N ARG A 71 -8.07 -4.49 1.31
CA ARG A 71 -8.79 -5.20 0.27
C ARG A 71 -7.95 -5.45 -0.97
N HIS A 72 -8.33 -6.45 -1.74
CA HIS A 72 -7.86 -6.58 -3.12
C HIS A 72 -8.31 -5.38 -3.96
N LEU A 73 -7.52 -5.10 -5.00
CA LEU A 73 -7.90 -4.14 -6.02
C LEU A 73 -9.00 -4.69 -6.91
N PHE A 74 -9.93 -3.82 -7.29
CA PHE A 74 -10.91 -4.12 -8.33
C PHE A 74 -10.23 -4.21 -9.71
N PRO A 75 -10.85 -4.85 -10.72
CA PRO A 75 -10.26 -5.00 -12.04
C PRO A 75 -9.85 -3.67 -12.70
N ASN A 76 -10.67 -2.63 -12.56
CA ASN A 76 -10.37 -1.29 -13.08
C ASN A 76 -9.18 -0.63 -12.36
N GLU A 77 -9.05 -0.81 -11.05
CA GLU A 77 -7.90 -0.35 -10.26
C GLU A 77 -6.62 -1.11 -10.66
N CYS A 78 -6.72 -2.43 -10.85
CA CYS A 78 -5.62 -3.25 -11.36
C CYS A 78 -5.09 -2.68 -12.68
N ILE A 79 -5.99 -2.37 -13.63
CA ILE A 79 -5.61 -1.79 -14.93
C ILE A 79 -4.99 -0.40 -14.75
N LYS A 80 -5.63 0.46 -13.95
CA LYS A 80 -5.18 1.85 -13.73
C LYS A 80 -3.76 1.93 -13.18
N TYR A 81 -3.40 1.06 -12.24
CA TYR A 81 -2.12 1.12 -11.53
C TYR A 81 -1.07 0.14 -12.05
N TYR A 82 -1.41 -0.70 -13.04
CA TYR A 82 -0.50 -1.72 -13.56
C TYR A 82 0.83 -1.14 -14.04
N ASP A 83 0.76 -0.14 -14.93
CA ASP A 83 1.98 0.44 -15.52
C ASP A 83 2.84 1.14 -14.46
N THR A 84 2.23 1.76 -13.46
CA THR A 84 2.92 2.41 -12.34
C THR A 84 3.78 1.41 -11.57
N PHE A 85 3.22 0.26 -11.17
CA PHE A 85 3.97 -0.78 -10.45
C PHE A 85 5.00 -1.48 -11.34
N ARG A 86 4.71 -1.61 -12.64
CA ARG A 86 5.60 -2.29 -13.59
C ARG A 86 6.93 -1.54 -13.81
N LEU A 87 6.98 -0.24 -13.53
CA LEU A 87 8.22 0.56 -13.55
C LEU A 87 9.27 0.03 -12.55
N ILE A 88 8.81 -0.51 -11.42
CA ILE A 88 9.66 -1.01 -10.35
C ILE A 88 9.75 -2.53 -10.37
N ILE A 89 8.61 -3.20 -10.59
CA ILE A 89 8.47 -4.65 -10.54
C ILE A 89 7.94 -5.13 -11.91
N PRO A 90 8.83 -5.40 -12.90
CA PRO A 90 8.39 -5.69 -14.27
C PRO A 90 7.46 -6.90 -14.43
N ASN A 91 7.53 -7.85 -13.49
CA ASN A 91 6.75 -9.08 -13.42
C ASN A 91 5.67 -9.05 -12.32
N ILE A 92 5.24 -7.85 -11.90
CA ILE A 92 4.21 -7.66 -10.87
C ILE A 92 2.93 -8.44 -11.21
N LYS A 93 2.39 -9.13 -10.20
CA LYS A 93 1.05 -9.71 -10.26
C LYS A 93 0.12 -8.81 -9.46
N MET A 94 -0.75 -8.05 -10.14
CA MET A 94 -1.63 -7.07 -9.46
C MET A 94 -2.55 -7.66 -8.40
N ARG A 95 -2.82 -8.97 -8.46
CA ARG A 95 -3.55 -9.69 -7.39
C ARG A 95 -2.83 -9.67 -6.02
N ASP A 96 -1.52 -9.44 -6.02
CA ASP A 96 -0.70 -9.30 -4.82
C ASP A 96 -0.59 -7.84 -4.36
N VAL A 97 -1.27 -6.91 -5.04
CA VAL A 97 -1.36 -5.51 -4.62
C VAL A 97 -2.70 -5.34 -3.90
N HIS A 98 -2.66 -4.84 -2.67
CA HIS A 98 -3.85 -4.57 -1.86
C HIS A 98 -4.00 -3.07 -1.64
N LEU A 99 -5.23 -2.58 -1.63
CA LEU A 99 -5.52 -1.27 -1.06
C LEU A 99 -5.50 -1.43 0.45
N VAL A 100 -4.65 -0.67 1.13
CA VAL A 100 -4.50 -0.70 2.59
C VAL A 100 -4.70 0.71 3.12
N GLU A 101 -5.53 0.83 4.15
CA GLU A 101 -5.70 2.05 4.93
C GLU A 101 -5.34 1.76 6.37
N TYR A 102 -4.37 2.51 6.90
CA TYR A 102 -3.89 2.35 8.26
C TYR A 102 -3.65 3.70 8.89
N CYS A 103 -3.64 3.70 10.22
CA CYS A 103 -3.20 4.83 11.02
C CYS A 103 -2.00 4.37 11.84
N TRP A 104 -1.01 5.23 11.96
CA TRP A 104 0.18 4.95 12.75
C TRP A 104 0.62 6.19 13.50
N TRP A 105 1.34 5.96 14.60
CA TRP A 105 1.88 7.03 15.40
C TRP A 105 3.31 7.31 14.97
N THR A 106 3.63 8.59 14.72
CA THR A 106 4.99 9.01 14.36
C THR A 106 6.02 8.40 15.34
N ALA A 107 7.06 7.75 14.80
CA ALA A 107 8.07 6.96 15.53
C ALA A 107 7.67 5.54 15.98
N THR A 108 6.57 4.99 15.46
CA THR A 108 6.23 3.56 15.58
C THR A 108 6.05 2.91 14.23
N GLU A 109 6.25 1.60 14.14
CA GLU A 109 5.93 0.85 12.92
C GLU A 109 4.44 0.48 12.94
N PRO A 110 3.69 0.67 11.83
CA PRO A 110 2.32 0.23 11.75
C PRO A 110 2.22 -1.30 11.92
N GLU A 111 1.04 -1.79 12.32
CA GLU A 111 0.73 -3.20 12.13
C GLU A 111 0.77 -3.56 10.63
N ASP A 112 0.83 -4.86 10.34
CA ASP A 112 0.98 -5.36 8.98
C ASP A 112 -0.11 -4.84 8.02
N TYR A 113 -1.37 -4.86 8.50
CA TYR A 113 -2.61 -4.53 7.79
C TYR A 113 -2.74 -5.13 6.36
N TYR A 114 -1.83 -6.00 5.94
CA TYR A 114 -1.78 -6.58 4.61
C TYR A 114 -2.53 -7.92 4.55
N SER A 115 -2.45 -8.68 5.65
CA SER A 115 -3.24 -9.88 5.86
C SER A 115 -4.73 -9.52 5.90
N LEU A 116 -5.49 -10.03 4.93
CA LEU A 116 -6.93 -9.80 4.82
C LEU A 116 -7.62 -10.26 6.11
N LYS A 117 -8.07 -9.30 6.93
CA LYS A 117 -9.04 -9.57 7.99
C LYS A 117 -10.42 -9.48 7.34
N GLU A 118 -11.29 -10.45 7.60
CA GLU A 118 -12.70 -10.35 7.20
C GLU A 118 -13.32 -9.15 7.92
N ASP A 119 -13.56 -8.05 7.20
CA ASP A 119 -14.14 -6.80 7.73
C ASP A 119 -15.32 -6.39 6.84
N ASP A 120 -16.45 -6.00 7.42
CA ASP A 120 -17.68 -5.60 6.70
C ASP A 120 -17.50 -4.43 5.70
N PHE A 121 -16.32 -3.80 5.60
CA PHE A 121 -15.93 -2.92 4.49
C PHE A 121 -16.21 -3.51 3.09
N TRP A 122 -16.36 -4.83 2.97
CA TRP A 122 -16.72 -5.55 1.74
C TRP A 122 -18.17 -5.41 1.27
N LYS A 123 -19.08 -4.80 2.06
CA LYS A 123 -20.52 -4.81 1.74
C LYS A 123 -21.03 -3.64 0.89
N GLU A 124 -20.19 -2.66 0.57
CA GLU A 124 -20.56 -1.61 -0.38
C GLU A 124 -19.83 -1.80 -1.71
N ILE A 125 -20.46 -2.49 -2.66
CA ILE A 125 -20.61 -2.09 -4.09
C ILE A 125 -21.44 -3.16 -4.84
N PRO A 126 -22.34 -2.77 -5.77
CA PRO A 126 -23.27 -3.67 -6.45
C PRO A 126 -22.56 -4.65 -7.38
N ASP A 127 -23.20 -5.80 -7.54
CA ASP A 127 -22.83 -6.85 -8.47
C ASP A 127 -22.63 -6.29 -9.90
N VAL A 128 -21.41 -6.44 -10.42
CA VAL A 128 -21.01 -5.94 -11.75
C VAL A 128 -21.75 -6.66 -12.89
N SER A 129 -22.58 -7.67 -12.58
CA SER A 129 -23.51 -8.29 -13.52
C SER A 129 -24.68 -7.38 -13.95
N GLU A 130 -24.86 -6.21 -13.31
CA GLU A 130 -25.90 -5.23 -13.69
C GLU A 130 -25.43 -4.15 -14.69
N LEU A 131 -24.13 -4.08 -15.02
CA LEU A 131 -23.64 -3.20 -16.09
C LEU A 131 -23.76 -3.92 -17.44
N LYS A 132 -24.97 -3.90 -18.01
CA LYS A 132 -25.25 -4.26 -19.42
C LYS A 132 -25.24 -3.04 -20.33
#